data_AF-A0A839QQR7-F1
#
_entry.id   AF-A0A839QQR7-F1
#
_cell.length_a   1.000
_cell.length_b   1.000
_cell.length_c   1.000
_cell.angle_alpha   90.00
_cell.angle_beta   90.00
_cell.angle_gamma   90.00
#
_symmetry.space_group_name_H-M   'P 1'
#
loop_
_entity.id
_entity.type
_entity.pdbx_description
1 polymer ?
#
loop_
_entity_poly.entity_id
_entity_poly.type
_entity_poly.pdbx_seq_one_letter_code
_entity_poly.pdbx_strand_id
1 'polypeptide(L)' 'MGGQTHDLEVGSRADIVLMEATGPLDALMRAPRRELAIAGGAVVVDAGEVLVG' A
#
# COMPACT_ATOMS: atom_id res chain seq x y z
N MET A 1 10.58 -18.12 7.28
CA MET A 1 11.03 -17.03 6.39
C MET A 1 9.78 -16.21 6.04
N GLY A 2 9.75 -14.91 6.33
CA GLY A 2 8.57 -14.04 6.15
C GLY A 2 8.39 -13.14 7.37
N GLY A 3 9.09 -12.01 7.40
CA GLY A 3 9.16 -11.11 8.55
C GLY A 3 7.86 -10.37 8.84
N GLN A 4 7.45 -10.44 10.11
CA GLN A 4 6.81 -9.42 10.93
C GLN A 4 5.88 -8.39 10.23
N THR A 5 4.58 -8.53 10.53
CA THR A 5 3.60 -7.43 10.72
C THR A 5 3.29 -6.56 9.50
N HIS A 6 2.55 -7.12 8.54
CA HIS A 6 1.79 -6.33 7.55
C HIS A 6 0.29 -6.54 7.80
N ASP A 7 -0.12 -6.52 9.06
CA ASP A 7 -1.51 -6.75 9.43
C ASP A 7 -2.34 -5.48 9.19
N LEU A 8 -3.51 -5.67 8.59
CA LEU A 8 -4.52 -4.62 8.41
C LEU A 8 -5.58 -4.77 9.51
N GLU A 9 -5.14 -4.59 10.74
CA GLU A 9 -5.97 -4.71 11.95
C GLU A 9 -6.04 -3.38 12.70
N VAL A 10 -7.10 -3.19 13.49
CA VAL A 10 -7.27 -2.01 14.33
C VAL A 10 -6.11 -1.89 15.31
N GLY A 11 -5.47 -0.72 15.36
CA GLY A 11 -4.29 -0.46 16.21
C GLY A 11 -2.95 -0.75 15.53
N SER A 12 -2.95 -1.34 14.33
CA SER A 12 -1.73 -1.47 13.51
C SER A 12 -1.26 -0.12 12.96
N ARG A 13 0.00 -0.06 12.54
CA ARG A 13 0.56 1.12 11.88
C ARG A 13 -0.20 1.39 10.59
N ALA A 14 -0.64 2.63 10.39
CA ALA A 14 -1.41 3.04 9.23
C ALA A 14 -0.52 3.28 7.99
N ASP A 15 0.19 2.23 7.56
CA ASP A 15 0.92 2.22 6.28
C ASP A 15 0.17 1.30 5.31
N ILE A 16 -0.47 1.90 4.30
CA ILE A 16 -1.39 1.20 3.41
C ILE A 16 -1.06 1.59 1.98
N VAL A 17 -1.02 0.61 1.08
CA VAL A 17 -0.89 0.84 -0.37
C VAL A 17 -2.14 0.28 -1.04
N LEU A 18 -2.82 1.10 -1.83
CA LEU A 18 -3.90 0.63 -2.69
C LEU A 18 -3.30 0.08 -3.98
N MET A 19 -3.70 -1.14 -4.34
CA MET A 19 -3.36 -1.74 -5.62
C MET A 19 -4.62 -2.10 -6.39
N GLU A 20 -4.62 -1.79 -7.68
CA GLU A 20 -5.62 -2.29 -8.64
C GLU A 20 -5.29 -3.75 -8.96
N ALA A 21 -5.72 -4.63 -8.07
CA ALA A 21 -5.58 -6.06 -8.22
C ALA A 21 -6.65 -6.78 -7.41
N THR A 22 -7.03 -7.96 -7.89
CA THR A 22 -8.01 -8.83 -7.21
C THR A 22 -7.42 -9.61 -6.05
N GLY A 23 -6.09 -9.68 -5.97
CA GLY A 23 -5.35 -10.34 -4.90
C GLY A 23 -3.84 -10.36 -5.13
N PRO A 24 -3.07 -11.00 -4.23
CA PRO A 24 -1.61 -10.96 -4.26
C PRO A 24 -0.98 -11.53 -5.54
N LEU A 25 -1.52 -12.64 -6.06
CA LEU A 25 -0.98 -13.28 -7.27
C LEU A 25 -1.19 -12.39 -8.50
N ASP A 26 -2.37 -11.78 -8.63
CA ASP A 26 -2.69 -10.85 -9.72
C ASP A 26 -1.79 -9.62 -9.67
N ALA A 27 -1.63 -9.03 -8.48
CA ALA A 27 -0.73 -7.90 -8.25
C ALA A 27 0.73 -8.24 -8.59
N LEU A 28 1.19 -9.45 -8.22
CA LEU A 28 2.55 -9.91 -8.52
C LEU A 28 2.79 -10.05 -10.03
N MET A 29 1.81 -10.62 -10.74
CA MET A 29 1.93 -10.86 -12.18
C MET A 29 1.83 -9.59 -13.02
N ARG A 30 0.98 -8.64 -12.61
CA ARG A 30 0.72 -7.41 -13.39
C ARG A 30 1.56 -6.22 -12.94
N ALA A 31 2.06 -6.24 -11.71
CA ALA A 31 2.78 -5.13 -11.09
C ALA A 31 2.09 -3.76 -11.34
N PRO A 32 0.80 -3.61 -10.95
CA PRO A 32 0.04 -2.39 -11.19
C PRO A 32 0.69 -1.18 -10.50
N ARG A 33 0.47 0.01 -11.07
CA ARG A 33 0.96 1.26 -10.46
C ARG A 33 0.25 1.50 -9.14
N ARG A 34 1.00 2.03 -8.17
CA ARG A 34 0.47 2.40 -6.85
C ARG A 34 -0.09 3.81 -6.95
N GLU A 35 -1.38 3.92 -7.18
CA GLU A 35 -2.01 5.24 -7.35
C GLU A 35 -2.20 5.97 -6.01
N LEU A 36 -2.39 5.21 -4.92
CA LEU A 36 -2.59 5.75 -3.59
C LEU A 36 -1.72 5.02 -2.57
N ALA A 37 -1.00 5.79 -1.75
CA ALA A 37 -0.26 5.26 -0.61
C ALA A 37 -0.41 6.17 0.62
N ILE A 38 -0.55 5.52 1.78
CA ILE A 38 -0.66 6.14 3.10
C ILE A 38 0.54 5.67 3.91
N ALA A 39 1.23 6.59 4.59
CA ALA A 39 2.30 6.30 5.53
C ALA A 39 2.04 7.02 6.85
N GLY A 40 2.00 6.29 7.96
CA GLY A 40 1.69 6.85 9.29
C GLY A 40 0.33 7.56 9.36
N GLY A 41 -0.64 7.16 8.53
CA GLY A 41 -1.96 7.81 8.45
C GLY A 41 -2.02 9.07 7.56
N ALA A 42 -0.92 9.45 6.90
CA ALA A 42 -0.89 10.55 5.95
C ALA A 42 -0.82 10.02 4.50
N VAL A 43 -1.58 10.63 3.58
CA VAL A 43 -1.46 10.33 2.15
C VAL A 43 -0.13 10.88 1.63
N VAL A 44 0.72 10.00 1.09
CA VAL A 44 2.06 10.33 0.57
C VAL A 44 2.19 10.10 -0.93
N VAL A 45 1.26 9.35 -1.52
CA VAL A 45 1.12 9.21 -2.98
C VAL A 45 -0.35 9.35 -3.32
N ASP A 46 -0.68 10.16 -4.32
CA ASP A 46 -2.03 10.28 -4.88
C ASP A 46 -1.95 10.38 -6.41
N ALA A 47 -2.88 9.72 -7.11
CA ALA A 47 -2.83 9.52 -8.56
C ALA A 47 -1.47 9.06 -9.12
N GLY A 48 -0.67 8.35 -8.31
CA GLY A 48 0.68 7.91 -8.67
C GLY A 48 1.78 8.96 -8.55
N GLU A 49 1.45 10.16 -8.07
CA GLU A 49 2.39 11.26 -7.81
C GLU A 49 2.76 11.30 -6.32
N VAL A 50 4.05 11.49 -6.03
CA VAL A 50 4.53 11.60 -4.64
C VAL A 50 4.19 12.99 -4.11
N LEU A 51 3.39 13.02 -3.04
CA LEU A 51 3.10 14.22 -2.29
C LEU A 51 4.25 14.41 -1.30
N VAL A 52 5.20 15.29 -1.64
CA VAL A 52 6.28 15.64 -0.71
C VAL A 52 5.67 16.39 0.47
N GLY A 53 5.78 15.79 1.66
CA GLY A 53 5.49 16.41 2.96
C GLY A 53 6.74 16.98 3.61
#